data_AF-A0A381SEJ5-F1
#
_entry.id   AF-A0A381SEJ5-F1
#
_cell.length_a   1.000
_cell.length_b   1.000
_cell.length_c   1.000
_cell.angle_alpha   90.00
_cell.angle_beta   90.00
_cell.angle_gamma   90.00
#
_symmetry.space_group_name_H-M   'P 1'
#
loop_
_entity.id
_entity.type
_entity.pdbx_description
1 polymer ?
#
loop_
_entity_poly.entity_id
_entity_poly.type
_entity_poly.pdbx_seq_one_letter_code
_entity_poly.pdbx_strand_id
1 'polypeptide(L)'
;MLYLKIKRTMMGVGFIAVSILLLTVANTVWAGCPASTVADMKGVKAGKYPQQYELAEFEKLAGCKMTFQGNPDIARLNGKIRGNPSSVPSVANRLPSEPLVYAPYESIGKYGGTLDVLS
;
A
#
# COMPACT_ATOMS: atom_id res chain seq x y z
N MET A 1 67.39 -12.04 -23.46
CA MET A 1 67.65 -10.74 -22.77
C MET A 1 68.21 -9.82 -23.83
N LEU A 2 67.66 -8.67 -24.17
CA LEU A 2 66.94 -7.71 -23.36
C LEU A 2 66.08 -6.86 -24.31
N TYR A 3 64.87 -6.57 -23.87
CA TYR A 3 63.98 -5.52 -24.36
C TYR A 3 64.73 -4.23 -24.74
N LEU A 4 64.23 -3.51 -25.75
CA LEU A 4 63.62 -2.18 -25.60
C LEU A 4 63.90 -1.26 -26.81
N LYS A 5 62.86 -0.51 -27.21
CA LYS A 5 62.85 0.69 -28.08
C LYS A 5 62.68 0.47 -29.59
N ILE A 6 61.44 0.22 -30.00
CA ILE A 6 60.90 0.87 -31.21
C ILE A 6 59.60 1.57 -30.81
N LYS A 7 59.73 2.87 -30.55
CA LYS A 7 58.67 3.87 -30.61
C LYS A 7 58.01 3.80 -31.99
N ARG A 8 56.67 3.79 -32.02
CA ARG A 8 55.75 4.27 -33.09
C ARG A 8 54.45 3.48 -32.91
N THR A 9 53.24 4.01 -32.80
CA THR A 9 52.70 5.35 -32.89
C THR A 9 51.26 5.20 -32.38
N MET A 10 50.82 6.08 -31.48
CA MET A 10 49.44 6.54 -31.31
C MET A 10 48.33 5.65 -31.89
N MET A 11 47.83 4.70 -31.10
CA MET A 11 46.51 4.12 -31.34
C MET A 11 45.51 5.07 -30.66
N GLY A 12 44.88 5.87 -31.52
CA GLY A 12 44.09 7.03 -31.17
C GLY A 12 42.87 6.71 -30.31
N VAL A 13 42.65 7.67 -29.42
CA VAL A 13 41.43 7.96 -28.66
C VAL A 13 40.25 8.15 -29.62
N GLY A 14 39.07 7.65 -29.22
CA GLY A 14 37.78 7.86 -29.89
C GLY A 14 37.23 6.50 -30.34
N PHE A 15 36.25 5.90 -29.69
CA PHE A 15 34.94 6.45 -29.37
C PHE A 15 34.47 5.92 -28.01
N ILE A 16 34.38 6.80 -27.01
CA ILE A 16 33.59 6.54 -25.81
C ILE A 16 32.13 6.82 -26.17
N ALA A 17 31.43 5.83 -26.72
CA ALA A 17 29.97 5.87 -26.81
C ALA A 17 29.41 5.53 -25.42
N VAL A 18 29.30 6.55 -24.57
CA VAL A 18 28.56 6.51 -23.30
C VAL A 18 27.08 6.40 -23.64
N SER A 19 26.60 5.17 -23.88
CA SER A 19 25.17 4.88 -23.83
C SER A 19 24.78 4.72 -22.36
N ILE A 20 24.47 5.85 -21.69
CA ILE A 20 23.76 5.84 -20.41
C ILE A 20 22.38 5.27 -20.68
N LEU A 21 22.23 3.97 -20.49
CA LEU A 21 20.94 3.33 -20.38
C LEU A 21 20.36 3.78 -19.03
N LEU A 22 19.44 4.75 -19.08
CA LEU A 22 18.59 5.14 -17.95
C LEU A 22 17.78 3.92 -17.50
N LEU A 23 18.35 3.15 -16.57
CA LEU A 23 17.62 2.21 -15.74
C LEU A 23 16.73 3.04 -14.80
N THR A 24 15.56 3.48 -15.30
CA THR A 24 14.46 3.86 -14.42
C THR A 24 13.94 2.57 -13.79
N VAL A 25 14.64 2.09 -12.77
CA VAL A 25 14.10 1.13 -11.83
C VAL A 25 12.97 1.89 -11.13
N ALA A 26 11.74 1.67 -11.57
CA ALA A 26 10.59 2.01 -10.78
C ALA A 26 10.76 1.25 -9.47
N ASN A 27 11.18 1.93 -8.42
CA ASN A 27 11.12 1.40 -7.08
C ASN A 27 9.62 1.20 -6.78
N THR A 28 9.08 0.02 -7.08
CA THR A 28 7.81 -0.42 -6.51
C THR A 28 8.10 -0.72 -5.05
N VAL A 29 8.31 0.33 -4.26
CA VAL A 29 8.13 0.24 -2.82
C VAL A 29 6.68 -0.15 -2.66
N TRP A 30 6.44 -1.42 -2.32
CA TRP A 30 5.14 -1.93 -1.91
C TRP A 30 4.84 -1.36 -0.51
N ALA A 31 4.77 -0.03 -0.41
CA ALA A 31 4.12 0.62 0.69
C ALA A 31 2.65 0.20 0.61
N GLY A 32 2.03 -0.07 1.75
CA GLY A 32 0.59 -0.36 1.79
C GLY A 32 -0.21 0.75 1.11
N CYS A 33 -1.47 0.45 0.77
CA CYS A 33 -2.37 1.44 0.19
C CYS A 33 -2.36 2.76 0.96
N PRO A 34 -2.35 3.92 0.27
CA PRO A 34 -2.29 5.21 0.92
C PRO A 34 -3.50 5.41 1.84
N ALA A 35 -3.25 6.00 3.01
CA ALA A 35 -4.26 6.42 3.97
C ALA A 35 -5.04 7.62 3.44
N SER A 36 -5.91 7.35 2.46
CA SER A 36 -6.64 8.38 1.70
C SER A 36 -7.88 8.82 2.46
N THR A 37 -8.10 10.13 2.51
CA THR A 37 -9.26 10.78 3.13
C THR A 37 -9.86 11.78 2.15
N VAL A 38 -11.09 12.25 2.42
CA VAL A 38 -11.70 13.30 1.58
C VAL A 38 -10.86 14.59 1.62
N ALA A 39 -10.30 14.93 2.79
CA ALA A 39 -9.44 16.09 2.96
C ALA A 39 -8.10 15.94 2.21
N ASP A 40 -7.57 14.71 2.11
CA ASP A 40 -6.33 14.42 1.38
C ASP A 40 -6.37 13.01 0.74
N MET A 41 -6.65 12.99 -0.56
CA MET A 41 -6.80 11.77 -1.33
C MET A 41 -5.48 11.05 -1.64
N LYS A 42 -4.31 11.64 -1.32
CA LYS A 42 -2.99 11.02 -1.52
C LYS A 42 -2.77 10.43 -2.93
N GLY A 43 -3.36 11.04 -3.95
CA GLY A 43 -3.26 10.63 -5.35
C GLY A 43 -4.27 9.58 -5.82
N VAL A 44 -5.13 9.06 -4.94
CA VAL A 44 -6.24 8.17 -5.31
C VAL A 44 -7.35 9.00 -5.97
N LYS A 45 -7.82 8.58 -7.14
CA LYS A 45 -8.88 9.31 -7.87
C LYS A 45 -10.24 9.14 -7.18
N ALA A 46 -11.16 10.06 -7.46
CA ALA A 46 -12.56 9.91 -7.06
C ALA A 46 -13.18 8.66 -7.70
N GLY A 47 -14.00 7.94 -6.93
CA GLY A 47 -14.74 6.77 -7.39
C GLY A 47 -16.13 7.14 -7.91
N LYS A 48 -16.94 6.13 -8.21
CA LYS A 48 -18.32 6.30 -8.69
C LYS A 48 -19.22 7.04 -7.69
N TYR A 49 -19.03 6.81 -6.39
CA TYR A 49 -19.83 7.40 -5.32
C TYR A 49 -18.95 8.21 -4.36
N PRO A 50 -19.45 9.32 -3.80
CA PRO A 50 -18.70 10.09 -2.82
C PRO A 50 -18.25 9.21 -1.64
N GLN A 51 -16.96 9.27 -1.32
CA GLN A 51 -16.34 8.57 -0.18
C GLN A 51 -16.38 7.04 -0.21
N GLN A 52 -16.97 6.45 -1.24
CA GLN A 52 -17.29 5.03 -1.28
C GLN A 52 -16.79 4.42 -2.57
N TYR A 53 -16.14 3.27 -2.42
CA TYR A 53 -15.54 2.54 -3.52
C TYR A 53 -15.84 1.05 -3.37
N GLU A 54 -16.02 0.39 -4.50
CA GLU A 54 -15.79 -1.06 -4.55
C GLU A 54 -14.29 -1.33 -4.32
N LEU A 55 -13.95 -2.46 -3.69
CA LEU A 55 -12.56 -2.79 -3.39
C LEU A 55 -11.69 -2.78 -4.66
N ALA A 56 -12.14 -3.47 -5.71
CA ALA A 56 -11.42 -3.57 -6.96
C ALA A 56 -11.26 -2.21 -7.65
N GLU A 57 -12.23 -1.31 -7.51
CA GLU A 57 -12.14 0.07 -8.00
C GLU A 57 -11.06 0.83 -7.23
N PHE A 58 -11.10 0.81 -5.90
CA PHE A 58 -10.13 1.52 -5.07
C PHE A 58 -8.70 1.03 -5.34
N GLU A 59 -8.47 -0.28 -5.32
CA GLU A 59 -7.15 -0.88 -5.57
C GLU A 59 -6.60 -0.51 -6.95
N LYS A 60 -7.46 -0.46 -7.97
CA LYS A 60 -7.09 0.00 -9.32
C LYS A 60 -6.71 1.47 -9.33
N LEU A 61 -7.48 2.33 -8.65
CA LEU A 61 -7.23 3.78 -8.60
C LEU A 61 -6.01 4.13 -7.75
N ALA A 62 -5.73 3.35 -6.71
CA ALA A 62 -4.60 3.54 -5.79
C ALA A 62 -3.33 2.80 -6.23
N GLY A 63 -3.42 1.85 -7.15
CA GLY A 63 -2.27 1.08 -7.64
C GLY A 63 -1.66 0.15 -6.58
N CYS A 64 -2.47 -0.34 -5.65
CA CYS A 64 -2.03 -1.12 -4.49
C CYS A 64 -3.02 -2.25 -4.19
N LYS A 65 -2.60 -3.21 -3.35
CA LYS A 65 -3.50 -4.22 -2.77
C LYS A 65 -3.74 -3.92 -1.30
N MET A 66 -5.00 -3.93 -0.89
CA MET A 66 -5.37 -3.66 0.49
C MET A 66 -5.07 -4.87 1.37
N THR A 67 -4.76 -4.60 2.63
CA THR A 67 -4.70 -5.61 3.69
C THR A 67 -5.71 -5.27 4.76
N PHE A 68 -6.30 -6.28 5.38
CA PHE A 68 -7.40 -6.09 6.31
C PHE A 68 -6.97 -6.45 7.73
N GLN A 69 -7.30 -5.57 8.67
CA GLN A 69 -7.03 -5.75 10.09
C GLN A 69 -8.34 -5.67 10.85
N GLY A 70 -8.58 -6.62 11.76
CA GLY A 70 -9.72 -6.58 12.67
C GLY A 70 -9.43 -5.81 13.95
N ASN A 71 -10.47 -5.58 14.75
CA ASN A 71 -10.32 -5.02 16.08
C ASN A 71 -9.44 -5.96 16.95
N PRO A 72 -8.30 -5.49 17.51
CA PRO A 72 -7.41 -6.31 18.33
C PRO A 72 -8.10 -6.87 19.58
N ASP A 73 -9.14 -6.20 20.07
CA ASP A 73 -9.87 -6.58 21.27
C ASP A 73 -11.06 -7.51 21.00
N ILE A 74 -11.27 -7.94 19.75
CA ILE A 74 -12.48 -8.69 19.34
C ILE A 74 -12.72 -9.95 20.17
N ALA A 75 -11.67 -10.69 20.55
CA ALA A 75 -11.79 -11.89 21.36
C ALA A 75 -12.29 -11.56 22.78
N ARG A 76 -11.71 -10.53 23.40
CA ARG A 76 -12.14 -10.03 24.73
C ARG A 76 -13.58 -9.53 24.69
N LEU A 77 -13.95 -8.78 23.65
CA LEU A 77 -15.31 -8.24 23.49
C LEU A 77 -16.33 -9.35 23.25
N ASN A 78 -16.01 -10.33 22.42
CA ASN A 78 -16.85 -11.51 22.17
C ASN A 78 -17.11 -12.31 23.44
N GLY A 79 -16.08 -12.47 24.31
CA GLY A 79 -16.21 -13.16 25.59
C GLY A 79 -17.17 -12.50 26.60
N LYS A 80 -17.57 -11.23 26.38
CA LYS A 80 -18.59 -10.56 27.21
C LYS A 80 -20.02 -10.99 26.86
N ILE A 81 -20.23 -11.60 25.70
CA ILE A 81 -21.55 -11.99 25.19
C ILE A 81 -21.83 -13.43 25.62
N ARG A 82 -22.76 -13.63 26.57
CA ARG A 82 -23.17 -14.96 27.01
C ARG A 82 -23.74 -15.76 25.83
N GLY A 83 -23.22 -16.96 25.61
CA GLY A 83 -23.67 -17.86 24.54
C GLY A 83 -22.89 -17.72 23.22
N ASN A 84 -21.97 -16.77 23.10
CA ASN A 84 -21.10 -16.73 21.92
C ASN A 84 -20.06 -17.86 21.93
N PRO A 85 -19.63 -18.33 20.74
CA PRO A 85 -18.48 -19.23 20.62
C PRO A 85 -17.23 -18.64 21.29
N SER A 86 -16.33 -19.51 21.76
CA SER A 86 -15.08 -19.10 22.41
C SER A 86 -14.10 -18.40 21.48
N SER A 87 -14.25 -18.57 20.17
CA SER A 87 -13.41 -17.96 19.15
C SER A 87 -14.23 -17.18 18.12
N VAL A 88 -13.61 -16.16 17.53
CA VAL A 88 -14.16 -15.39 16.41
C VAL A 88 -13.33 -15.72 15.17
N PRO A 89 -13.95 -16.03 14.02
CA PRO A 89 -13.20 -16.25 12.78
C PRO A 89 -12.32 -15.03 12.42
N SER A 90 -11.22 -15.29 11.71
CA SER A 90 -10.32 -14.23 11.23
C SER A 90 -11.08 -13.18 10.40
N VAL A 91 -10.52 -11.97 10.29
CA VAL A 91 -11.14 -10.91 9.49
C VAL A 91 -11.32 -11.33 8.02
N ALA A 92 -10.34 -12.03 7.46
CA ALA A 92 -10.39 -12.55 6.09
C ALA A 92 -11.54 -13.54 5.87
N ASN A 93 -11.89 -14.34 6.88
CA ASN A 93 -12.98 -15.32 6.78
C ASN A 93 -14.37 -14.69 6.99
N ARG A 94 -14.44 -13.44 7.46
CA ARG A 94 -15.71 -12.74 7.74
C ARG A 94 -16.07 -11.69 6.70
N LEU A 95 -15.07 -11.10 6.05
CA LEU A 95 -15.31 -10.13 4.99
C LEU A 95 -15.85 -10.83 3.74
N PRO A 96 -16.78 -10.19 3.00
CA PRO A 96 -17.10 -10.62 1.65
C PRO A 96 -15.87 -10.50 0.74
N SER A 97 -15.92 -11.13 -0.44
CA SER A 97 -14.85 -11.01 -1.44
C SER A 97 -14.66 -9.57 -1.93
N GLU A 98 -15.73 -8.77 -1.93
CA GLU A 98 -15.76 -7.37 -2.35
C GLU A 98 -16.30 -6.49 -1.19
N PRO A 99 -15.47 -6.17 -0.17
CA PRO A 99 -15.88 -5.28 0.89
C PRO A 99 -15.92 -3.83 0.40
N LEU A 100 -16.92 -3.06 0.86
CA LEU A 100 -16.99 -1.63 0.60
C LEU A 100 -15.78 -0.91 1.25
N VAL A 101 -15.09 -0.09 0.47
CA VAL A 101 -14.00 0.77 0.95
C VAL A 101 -14.57 2.17 1.18
N TYR A 102 -14.41 2.68 2.41
CA TYR A 102 -14.85 4.01 2.81
C TYR A 102 -13.66 4.94 3.07
N ALA A 103 -13.65 6.10 2.42
CA ALA A 103 -12.66 7.15 2.65
C ALA A 103 -13.16 8.11 3.75
N PRO A 104 -12.55 8.14 4.95
CA PRO A 104 -12.94 9.06 6.02
C PRO A 104 -12.77 10.51 5.60
N TYR A 105 -13.45 11.44 6.28
CA TYR A 105 -13.32 12.87 5.97
C TYR A 105 -11.90 13.39 6.22
N GLU A 106 -11.38 13.21 7.43
CA GLU A 106 -10.13 13.85 7.87
C GLU A 106 -8.98 12.87 8.09
N SER A 107 -9.23 11.77 8.82
CA SER A 107 -8.18 10.84 9.24
C SER A 107 -8.66 9.40 9.34
N ILE A 108 -7.71 8.45 9.25
CA ILE A 108 -7.97 7.04 9.50
C ILE A 108 -8.23 6.84 11.00
N GLY A 109 -9.35 6.18 11.31
CA GLY A 109 -9.75 5.92 12.68
C GLY A 109 -8.86 4.92 13.41
N LYS A 110 -9.06 4.85 14.73
CA LYS A 110 -8.45 3.84 15.62
C LYS A 110 -9.55 3.00 16.24
N TYR A 111 -9.28 1.72 16.46
CA TYR A 111 -10.19 0.85 17.21
C TYR A 111 -10.27 1.26 18.68
N GLY A 112 -11.46 1.12 19.27
CA GLY A 112 -11.69 1.24 20.70
C GLY A 112 -12.66 2.36 21.09
N GLY A 113 -12.75 2.62 22.40
CA GLY A 113 -13.68 3.57 22.99
C GLY A 113 -15.06 2.96 23.32
N THR A 114 -15.92 3.78 23.90
CA THR A 114 -17.34 3.49 24.10
C THR A 114 -18.09 4.78 23.79
N LEU A 115 -19.00 4.71 22.83
CA LEU A 115 -19.88 5.83 22.50
C LEU A 115 -21.03 5.82 23.51
N ASP A 116 -21.05 6.81 24.39
CA ASP A 116 -22.14 7.05 25.34
C ASP A 116 -22.99 8.20 24.79
N VAL A 117 -24.22 7.90 24.36
CA VAL A 117 -25.08 8.83 23.61
C VAL A 117 -26.14 9.48 24.50
N LEU A 118 -26.56 8.79 25.58
CA LEU A 118 -27.65 9.22 26.45
C LEU A 118 -27.28 8.89 27.90
N SER A 119 -26.81 9.89 28.63
CA SER A 119 -26.45 9.81 30.05
C SER A 119 -27.59 10.28 30.96
#